data_AF-A0AAD8CP56-F1
#
_entry.id   AF-A0AAD8CP56-F1
#
_cell.length_a   1.000
_cell.length_b   1.000
_cell.length_c   1.000
_cell.angle_alpha   90.00
_cell.angle_beta   90.00
_cell.angle_gamma   90.00
#
_symmetry.space_group_name_H-M   'P 1'
#
loop_
_entity.id
_entity.type
_entity.pdbx_description
1 polymer ?
#
loop_
_entity_poly.entity_id
_entity_poly.type
_entity_poly.pdbx_seq_one_letter_code
_entity_poly.pdbx_strand_id
1 'polypeptide(L)'
;MNEKSEWYDTSCSEKFLFVCCSGGSSGNCSFEGTEKTWHEAQRYCRNHNKDLVSIQDEARMNDILKIILSKSTWIGLHRDKENWQWSNGGDVIYSNWRPQLFCASFNSKGGVWNESLCKETKPFMCYNETSNIAERYTLIEELKTWTEAQQYCREHHTDLVSIKSASENEDLVKKAQGKPFWIGLFNEPWKWSHQGDNYTFHNWASTQSNNFGGAQKCVEIGVRHGAINSQGEWEDLVCNEKKAFMCYTDHMAIGRVKFTAPRGMNPEDPKVSEAILEQIREHLSKSTPMGGVKLRWRKQNGEIFHKDEEEGCPKP
;
A
#
# COMPACT_ATOMS: atom_id res chain seq x y z
N MET A 1 5.15 -27.88 9.52
CA MET A 1 4.48 -27.94 10.84
C MET A 1 5.34 -28.74 11.80
N ASN A 2 5.43 -28.31 13.07
CA ASN A 2 6.23 -28.98 14.11
C ASN A 2 5.36 -29.75 15.13
N GLU A 3 6.02 -30.34 16.13
CA GLU A 3 5.41 -31.09 17.22
C GLU A 3 4.51 -30.27 18.15
N LYS A 4 4.63 -28.94 18.12
CA LYS A 4 3.82 -28.00 18.92
C LYS A 4 2.61 -27.46 18.16
N SER A 5 2.25 -28.08 17.02
CA SER A 5 1.18 -27.65 16.11
C SER A 5 1.45 -26.35 15.35
N GLU A 6 2.67 -25.81 15.42
CA GLU A 6 3.02 -24.53 14.83
C GLU A 6 3.45 -24.69 13.37
N TRP A 7 2.98 -23.76 12.51
CA TRP A 7 3.35 -23.69 11.10
C TRP A 7 4.44 -22.65 10.90
N TYR A 8 5.39 -22.94 10.02
CA TYR A 8 6.41 -22.01 9.57
C TYR A 8 6.60 -22.22 8.07
N ASP A 9 6.89 -21.15 7.34
CA ASP A 9 7.24 -21.23 5.94
C ASP A 9 8.71 -21.59 5.79
N THR A 10 9.03 -22.26 4.70
CA THR A 10 10.41 -22.62 4.37
C THR A 10 10.51 -22.86 2.87
N SER A 11 11.73 -22.97 2.36
CA SER A 11 11.97 -23.18 0.94
C SER A 11 11.36 -24.52 0.50
N CYS A 12 10.62 -24.51 -0.62
CA CYS A 12 10.04 -25.73 -1.20
C CYS A 12 11.11 -26.76 -1.65
N SER A 13 12.38 -26.35 -1.69
CA SER A 13 13.53 -27.19 -2.02
C SER A 13 14.08 -27.97 -0.81
N GLU A 14 13.68 -27.62 0.42
CA GLU A 14 14.04 -28.38 1.62
C GLU A 14 13.32 -29.72 1.65
N LYS A 15 13.95 -30.73 2.27
CA LYS A 15 13.37 -32.06 2.39
C LYS A 15 12.81 -32.29 3.78
N PHE A 16 11.53 -32.65 3.86
CA PHE A 16 10.87 -33.02 5.11
C PHE A 16 10.03 -34.28 4.92
N LEU A 17 9.69 -34.90 6.04
CA LEU A 17 8.63 -35.90 6.13
C LEU A 17 7.29 -35.25 5.79
N PHE A 18 6.26 -36.03 5.44
CA PHE A 18 5.00 -35.46 4.94
C PHE A 18 3.80 -36.34 5.29
N VAL A 19 2.60 -35.75 5.30
CA VAL A 19 1.34 -36.46 5.56
C VAL A 19 0.46 -36.41 4.32
N CYS A 20 0.03 -37.60 3.86
CA CYS A 20 -0.93 -37.73 2.76
C CYS A 20 -2.33 -38.04 3.29
N CYS A 21 -3.36 -37.35 2.82
CA CYS A 21 -4.75 -37.55 3.23
C CYS A 21 -5.69 -37.75 2.02
N SER A 22 -6.73 -38.57 2.21
CA SER A 22 -7.72 -38.90 1.16
C SER A 22 -9.00 -38.09 1.37
N GLY A 23 -9.31 -37.08 0.54
CA GLY A 23 -10.61 -36.39 0.50
C GLY A 23 -11.02 -35.56 1.73
N GLY A 24 -11.06 -34.23 1.60
CA GLY A 24 -11.74 -33.29 2.52
C GLY A 24 -11.39 -33.38 4.03
N SER A 25 -12.18 -32.69 4.85
CA SER A 25 -11.95 -32.51 6.31
C SER A 25 -12.00 -33.79 7.14
N SER A 26 -12.53 -34.90 6.60
CA SER A 26 -12.70 -36.20 7.30
C SER A 26 -11.82 -37.32 6.72
N GLY A 27 -10.91 -37.00 5.80
CA GLY A 27 -10.13 -37.98 5.07
C GLY A 27 -9.16 -38.81 5.91
N ASN A 28 -8.94 -40.09 5.52
CA ASN A 28 -7.91 -40.94 6.15
C ASN A 28 -6.50 -40.47 5.75
N CYS A 29 -5.62 -40.32 6.75
CA CYS A 29 -4.28 -39.77 6.61
C CYS A 29 -3.20 -40.79 6.96
N SER A 30 -2.08 -40.77 6.23
CA SER A 30 -0.89 -41.59 6.50
C SER A 30 0.36 -40.72 6.62
N PHE A 31 1.23 -41.07 7.57
CA PHE A 31 2.55 -40.47 7.72
C PHE A 31 3.55 -41.16 6.80
N GLU A 32 4.30 -40.38 6.03
CA GLU A 32 5.27 -40.91 5.08
C GLU A 32 6.69 -40.70 5.61
N GLY A 33 7.38 -41.81 5.90
CA GLY A 33 8.69 -41.82 6.59
C GLY A 33 9.91 -41.48 5.74
N THR A 34 9.73 -41.01 4.50
CA THR A 34 10.83 -40.64 3.60
C THR A 34 10.81 -39.14 3.33
N GLU A 35 11.92 -38.45 3.51
CA GLU A 35 11.99 -37.01 3.28
C GLU A 35 11.95 -36.67 1.79
N LYS A 36 11.16 -35.66 1.43
CA LYS A 36 10.98 -35.18 0.05
C LYS A 36 10.86 -33.66 0.02
N THR A 37 11.21 -33.06 -1.11
CA THR A 37 10.85 -31.66 -1.38
C THR A 37 9.33 -31.51 -1.42
N TRP A 38 8.81 -30.29 -1.23
CA TRP A 38 7.36 -30.09 -1.17
C TRP A 38 6.65 -30.63 -2.44
N HIS A 39 7.20 -30.34 -3.61
CA HIS A 39 6.66 -30.80 -4.90
C HIS A 39 6.76 -32.32 -5.08
N GLU A 40 7.85 -32.94 -4.61
CA GLU A 40 8.00 -34.40 -4.64
C GLU A 40 7.03 -35.09 -3.68
N ALA A 41 6.80 -34.53 -2.50
CA ALA A 41 5.85 -35.02 -1.51
C ALA A 41 4.41 -34.95 -2.02
N GLN A 42 4.01 -33.81 -2.60
CA GLN A 42 2.69 -33.64 -3.23
C GLN A 42 2.48 -34.65 -4.37
N ARG A 43 3.47 -34.80 -5.26
CA ARG A 43 3.41 -35.77 -6.36
C ARG A 43 3.28 -37.19 -5.83
N TYR A 44 4.02 -37.54 -4.79
CA TYR A 44 3.92 -38.85 -4.15
C TYR A 44 2.51 -39.10 -3.60
N CYS A 45 1.92 -38.15 -2.87
CA CYS A 45 0.56 -38.32 -2.35
C CYS A 45 -0.46 -38.52 -3.49
N ARG A 46 -0.34 -37.72 -4.56
CA ARG A 46 -1.23 -37.81 -5.73
C ARG A 46 -1.11 -39.12 -6.49
N ASN A 47 0.10 -39.67 -6.60
CA ASN A 47 0.32 -41.00 -7.18
C ASN A 47 -0.33 -42.13 -6.37
N HIS A 48 -0.70 -41.87 -5.11
CA HIS A 48 -1.42 -42.80 -4.24
C HIS A 48 -2.88 -42.41 -4.01
N ASN A 49 -3.48 -41.62 -4.93
CA ASN A 49 -4.87 -41.13 -4.84
C ASN A 49 -5.18 -40.33 -3.57
N LYS A 50 -4.18 -39.60 -3.06
CA LYS A 50 -4.27 -38.68 -1.91
C LYS A 50 -3.75 -37.30 -2.30
N ASP A 51 -3.82 -36.34 -1.39
CA ASP A 51 -3.03 -35.10 -1.48
C ASP A 51 -2.32 -34.85 -0.15
N LEU A 52 -1.41 -33.88 -0.11
CA LEU A 52 -0.87 -33.39 1.16
C LEU A 52 -2.00 -32.88 2.05
N VAL A 53 -1.84 -33.06 3.36
CA VAL A 53 -2.90 -32.73 4.32
C VAL A 53 -3.33 -31.27 4.27
N SER A 54 -4.65 -31.05 4.16
CA SER A 54 -5.29 -29.76 4.42
C SER A 54 -5.92 -29.74 5.82
N ILE A 55 -5.77 -28.65 6.55
CA ILE A 55 -6.26 -28.50 7.92
C ILE A 55 -7.29 -27.36 7.95
N GLN A 56 -8.53 -27.70 8.26
CA GLN A 56 -9.69 -26.79 8.13
C GLN A 56 -10.23 -26.32 9.48
N ASP A 57 -9.84 -26.96 10.58
CA ASP A 57 -10.26 -26.64 11.93
C ASP A 57 -9.29 -27.22 12.97
N GLU A 58 -9.50 -26.87 14.23
CA GLU A 58 -8.70 -27.32 15.38
C GLU A 58 -8.85 -28.82 15.65
N ALA A 59 -10.03 -29.40 15.44
CA ALA A 59 -10.25 -30.83 15.65
C ALA A 59 -9.39 -31.65 14.69
N ARG A 60 -9.37 -31.25 13.42
CA ARG A 60 -8.52 -31.84 12.38
C ARG A 60 -7.05 -31.66 12.69
N MET A 61 -6.62 -30.48 13.16
CA MET A 61 -5.25 -30.26 13.62
C MET A 61 -4.86 -31.31 14.67
N ASN A 62 -5.68 -31.47 15.72
CA ASN A 62 -5.40 -32.39 16.82
C ASN A 62 -5.31 -33.85 16.38
N ASP A 63 -6.04 -34.26 15.35
CA ASP A 63 -5.91 -35.60 14.78
C ASP A 63 -4.61 -35.79 13.99
N ILE A 64 -4.16 -34.77 13.25
CA ILE A 64 -2.90 -34.83 12.51
C ILE A 64 -1.69 -34.83 13.47
N LEU A 65 -1.77 -34.15 14.61
CA LEU A 65 -0.70 -34.17 15.62
C LEU A 65 -0.40 -35.58 16.14
N LYS A 66 -1.43 -36.42 16.28
CA LYS A 66 -1.28 -37.82 16.69
C LYS A 66 -0.52 -38.66 15.65
N ILE A 67 -0.52 -38.23 14.38
CA ILE A 67 0.08 -38.94 13.24
C ILE A 67 1.55 -38.55 13.04
N ILE A 68 1.92 -37.28 13.23
CA ILE A 68 3.27 -36.77 12.92
C ILE A 68 4.35 -37.16 13.94
N LEU A 69 3.96 -37.69 15.11
CA LEU A 69 4.85 -38.21 16.16
C LEU A 69 6.03 -37.28 16.48
N SER A 70 5.75 -35.99 16.61
CA SER A 70 6.72 -34.94 16.94
C SER A 70 7.83 -34.70 15.89
N LYS A 71 7.55 -34.92 14.60
CA LYS A 71 8.49 -34.64 13.52
C LYS A 71 8.08 -33.42 12.69
N SER A 72 9.07 -32.63 12.27
CA SER A 72 8.87 -31.56 11.29
C SER A 72 8.37 -32.13 9.96
N THR A 73 7.21 -31.66 9.54
CA THR A 73 6.43 -32.33 8.50
C THR A 73 5.81 -31.32 7.53
N TRP A 74 5.89 -31.64 6.23
CA TRP A 74 5.17 -30.94 5.18
C TRP A 74 3.66 -31.16 5.30
N ILE A 75 2.93 -30.08 5.07
CA ILE A 75 1.48 -30.03 4.91
C ILE A 75 1.15 -29.48 3.53
N GLY A 76 -0.12 -29.55 3.12
CA GLY A 76 -0.56 -29.12 1.80
C GLY A 76 -0.62 -27.61 1.59
N LEU A 77 -0.39 -26.81 2.64
CA LEU A 77 -0.41 -25.36 2.54
C LEU A 77 0.83 -24.89 1.76
N HIS A 78 0.60 -24.13 0.70
CA HIS A 78 1.68 -23.53 -0.08
C HIS A 78 1.31 -22.13 -0.53
N ARG A 79 2.34 -21.35 -0.89
CA ARG A 79 2.17 -20.00 -1.41
C ARG A 79 2.36 -20.03 -2.92
N ASP A 80 1.35 -19.59 -3.66
CA ASP A 80 1.48 -19.28 -5.10
C ASP A 80 1.46 -17.76 -5.27
N LYS A 81 2.56 -17.21 -5.79
CA LYS A 81 2.87 -15.77 -5.77
C LYS A 81 2.75 -15.20 -4.36
N GLU A 82 1.64 -14.52 -4.06
CA GLU A 82 1.37 -13.87 -2.77
C GLU A 82 0.23 -14.51 -1.98
N ASN A 83 -0.46 -15.51 -2.54
CA ASN A 83 -1.64 -16.12 -1.92
C ASN A 83 -1.32 -17.52 -1.35
N TRP A 84 -1.70 -17.73 -0.09
CA TRP A 84 -1.69 -19.04 0.53
C TRP A 84 -2.90 -19.85 0.07
N GLN A 85 -2.69 -21.10 -0.33
CA GLN A 85 -3.74 -22.02 -0.73
C GLN A 85 -3.39 -23.46 -0.34
N TRP A 86 -4.42 -24.30 -0.16
CA TRP A 86 -4.22 -25.73 0.05
C TRP A 86 -4.00 -26.45 -1.28
N SER A 87 -3.12 -27.44 -1.29
CA SER A 87 -2.80 -28.25 -2.47
C SER A 87 -4.00 -28.98 -3.07
N ASN A 88 -5.05 -29.22 -2.29
CA ASN A 88 -6.30 -29.83 -2.73
C ASN A 88 -7.33 -28.82 -3.27
N GLY A 89 -7.01 -27.53 -3.31
CA GLY A 89 -7.90 -26.46 -3.78
C GLY A 89 -8.90 -25.95 -2.73
N GLY A 90 -8.81 -26.37 -1.47
CA GLY A 90 -9.65 -25.85 -0.40
C GLY A 90 -9.23 -24.45 0.07
N ASP A 91 -10.20 -23.72 0.64
CA ASP A 91 -9.96 -22.39 1.22
C ASP A 91 -9.10 -22.44 2.49
N VAL A 92 -8.34 -21.38 2.75
CA VAL A 92 -7.53 -21.23 3.97
C VAL A 92 -8.37 -20.50 5.03
N ILE A 93 -9.27 -21.23 5.68
CA ILE A 93 -10.15 -20.70 6.74
C ILE A 93 -9.61 -20.92 8.16
N TYR A 94 -8.60 -21.78 8.31
CA TYR A 94 -7.94 -22.08 9.58
C TYR A 94 -6.43 -21.98 9.41
N SER A 95 -5.75 -21.39 10.40
CA SER A 95 -4.29 -21.37 10.44
C SER A 95 -3.73 -21.45 11.84
N ASN A 96 -2.56 -22.09 11.97
CA ASN A 96 -1.80 -22.14 13.22
C ASN A 96 -0.36 -21.69 12.99
N TRP A 97 -0.20 -20.56 12.30
CA TRP A 97 1.09 -19.92 12.08
C TRP A 97 1.78 -19.67 13.41
N ARG A 98 3.05 -20.06 13.50
CA ARG A 98 3.89 -19.70 14.63
C ARG A 98 3.85 -18.19 14.78
N PRO A 99 3.54 -17.63 15.97
CA PRO A 99 3.65 -16.20 16.19
C PRO A 99 5.07 -15.79 15.77
N GLN A 100 5.20 -14.76 14.92
CA GLN A 100 6.51 -14.28 14.52
C GLN A 100 7.27 -13.91 15.80
N LEU A 101 8.16 -14.80 16.21
CA LEU A 101 8.85 -14.70 17.50
C LEU A 101 9.87 -13.56 17.41
N PHE A 102 10.27 -13.20 16.20
CA PHE A 102 11.32 -12.27 15.88
C PHE A 102 10.79 -11.05 15.12
N CYS A 103 11.15 -9.87 15.60
CA CYS A 103 10.92 -8.56 15.05
C CYS A 103 12.27 -7.98 14.62
N ALA A 104 12.26 -7.07 13.64
CA ALA A 104 13.47 -6.35 13.26
C ALA A 104 13.82 -5.29 14.29
N SER A 105 15.10 -5.14 14.62
CA SER A 105 15.63 -4.01 15.38
C SER A 105 16.97 -3.56 14.83
N PHE A 106 17.36 -2.32 15.11
CA PHE A 106 18.73 -1.88 14.88
C PHE A 106 19.68 -2.44 15.95
N ASN A 107 20.93 -2.71 15.57
CA ASN A 107 21.98 -2.97 16.54
C ASN A 107 22.30 -1.69 17.35
N SER A 108 23.02 -1.83 18.46
CA SER A 108 23.37 -0.69 19.35
C SER A 108 24.26 0.39 18.71
N LYS A 109 24.80 0.14 17.51
CA LYS A 109 25.63 1.09 16.76
C LYS A 109 24.86 1.80 15.63
N GLY A 110 23.60 1.42 15.37
CA GLY A 110 22.82 1.89 14.23
C GLY A 110 23.30 1.32 12.89
N GLY A 111 22.42 1.29 11.89
CA GLY A 111 22.80 1.01 10.49
C GLY A 111 22.79 -0.45 10.04
N VAL A 112 22.58 -1.43 10.93
CA VAL A 112 22.38 -2.83 10.55
C VAL A 112 21.11 -3.36 11.21
N TRP A 113 20.25 -3.99 10.41
CA TRP A 113 19.03 -4.66 10.83
C TRP A 113 19.39 -6.02 11.42
N ASN A 114 18.87 -6.32 12.61
CA ASN A 114 19.00 -7.60 13.27
C ASN A 114 17.61 -8.16 13.59
N GLU A 115 17.52 -9.48 13.64
CA GLU A 115 16.37 -10.17 14.23
C GLU A 115 16.45 -10.11 15.76
N SER A 116 15.33 -9.87 16.42
CA SER A 116 15.22 -9.76 17.87
C SER A 116 13.89 -10.31 18.35
N LEU A 117 13.79 -10.86 19.55
CA LEU A 117 12.51 -11.37 20.02
C LEU A 117 11.47 -10.23 20.12
N CYS A 118 10.31 -10.38 19.51
CA CYS A 118 9.25 -9.35 19.52
C CYS A 118 8.76 -9.00 20.93
N LYS A 119 8.97 -9.88 21.91
CA LYS A 119 8.61 -9.66 23.32
C LYS A 119 9.65 -8.83 24.09
N GLU A 120 10.83 -8.61 23.53
CA GLU A 120 11.85 -7.78 24.17
C GLU A 120 11.46 -6.31 24.11
N THR A 121 11.51 -5.65 25.25
CA THR A 121 11.41 -4.19 25.32
C THR A 121 12.70 -3.58 24.80
N LYS A 122 12.60 -2.81 23.71
CA LYS A 122 13.73 -2.06 23.14
C LYS A 122 13.37 -0.58 23.01
N PRO A 123 14.36 0.32 23.06
CA PRO A 123 14.16 1.68 22.59
C PRO A 123 13.64 1.66 21.15
N PHE A 124 12.63 2.47 20.90
CA PHE A 124 12.03 2.61 19.57
C PHE A 124 12.17 4.07 19.12
N MET A 125 12.30 4.24 17.81
CA MET A 125 12.27 5.55 17.19
C MET A 125 10.94 5.67 16.45
N CYS A 126 10.11 6.62 16.87
CA CYS A 126 8.99 7.05 16.06
C CYS A 126 9.55 7.99 14.99
N TYR A 127 9.23 7.74 13.71
CA TYR A 127 9.28 8.82 12.75
C TYR A 127 7.92 9.51 12.82
N ASN A 128 7.94 10.82 13.04
CA ASN A 128 6.77 11.61 12.75
C ASN A 128 6.85 11.89 11.26
N GLU A 129 5.86 11.45 10.48
CA GLU A 129 5.73 11.81 9.06
C GLU A 129 5.28 13.28 8.97
N THR A 130 5.99 14.18 9.64
CA THR A 130 5.80 15.63 9.66
C THR A 130 6.24 16.27 8.35
N SER A 131 5.83 15.68 7.22
CA SER A 131 5.17 16.51 6.21
C SER A 131 3.72 16.56 6.67
N ASN A 132 3.42 17.51 7.56
CA ASN A 132 2.11 17.77 8.16
C ASN A 132 0.98 17.15 7.30
N ILE A 133 0.33 16.06 7.74
CA ILE A 133 -0.77 15.41 7.00
C ILE A 133 -1.80 16.50 6.59
N ALA A 134 -1.97 17.52 7.44
CA ALA A 134 -2.75 18.71 7.15
C ALA A 134 -2.22 19.55 5.96
N GLU A 135 -0.93 19.59 5.67
CA GLU A 135 -0.36 20.22 4.46
C GLU A 135 -0.36 19.29 3.24
N ARG A 136 -0.30 17.97 3.46
CA ARG A 136 -0.30 16.97 2.37
C ARG A 136 -1.63 16.95 1.64
N TYR A 137 -2.73 17.09 2.36
CA TYR A 137 -4.09 17.08 1.79
C TYR A 137 -4.64 18.49 1.70
N THR A 138 -5.35 18.79 0.61
CA THR A 138 -6.02 20.08 0.41
C THR A 138 -7.45 19.84 -0.07
N LEU A 139 -8.42 20.34 0.69
CA LEU A 139 -9.83 20.34 0.27
C LEU A 139 -10.02 21.48 -0.73
N ILE A 140 -10.53 21.15 -1.90
CA ILE A 140 -10.93 22.11 -2.92
C ILE A 140 -12.45 22.18 -2.93
N GLU A 141 -13.01 23.35 -2.60
CA GLU A 141 -14.45 23.55 -2.46
C GLU A 141 -15.18 23.79 -3.79
N GLU A 142 -14.45 23.85 -4.90
CA GLU A 142 -15.06 23.93 -6.23
C GLU A 142 -15.83 22.66 -6.57
N LEU A 143 -17.02 22.81 -7.14
CA LEU A 143 -17.86 21.68 -7.52
C LEU A 143 -17.49 21.20 -8.93
N LYS A 144 -16.84 20.04 -9.01
CA LYS A 144 -16.36 19.44 -10.26
C LYS A 144 -16.81 17.98 -10.39
N THR A 145 -16.97 17.51 -11.63
CA THR A 145 -17.09 16.07 -11.91
C THR A 145 -15.81 15.34 -11.47
N TRP A 146 -15.87 14.04 -11.27
CA TRP A 146 -14.69 13.28 -10.81
C TRP A 146 -13.48 13.47 -11.75
N THR A 147 -13.71 13.45 -13.07
CA THR A 147 -12.65 13.65 -14.06
C THR A 147 -12.09 15.08 -14.03
N GLU A 148 -12.95 16.09 -13.92
CA GLU A 148 -12.51 17.50 -13.79
C GLU A 148 -11.73 17.72 -12.47
N ALA A 149 -12.16 17.09 -11.38
CA ALA A 149 -11.49 17.14 -10.08
C ALA A 149 -10.11 16.48 -10.14
N GLN A 150 -10.00 15.31 -10.76
CA GLN A 150 -8.72 14.63 -10.99
C GLN A 150 -7.77 15.49 -11.81
N GLN A 151 -8.26 16.07 -12.91
CA GLN A 151 -7.46 16.94 -13.76
C GLN A 151 -6.94 18.15 -12.98
N TYR A 152 -7.81 18.79 -12.19
CA TYR A 152 -7.41 19.89 -11.31
C TYR A 152 -6.32 19.46 -10.33
N CYS A 153 -6.49 18.33 -9.64
CA CYS A 153 -5.47 17.87 -8.69
C CYS A 153 -4.15 17.53 -9.39
N ARG A 154 -4.14 17.03 -10.62
CA ARG A 154 -2.90 16.74 -11.37
C ARG A 154 -2.21 17.99 -11.90
N GLU A 155 -2.95 19.06 -12.11
CA GLU A 155 -2.45 20.37 -12.52
C GLU A 155 -1.85 21.13 -11.33
N HIS A 156 -2.57 21.18 -10.20
CA HIS A 156 -2.21 22.00 -9.04
C HIS A 156 -1.52 21.23 -7.90
N HIS A 157 -1.70 19.92 -7.82
CA HIS A 157 -1.18 19.03 -6.77
C HIS A 157 -0.54 17.76 -7.40
N THR A 158 -0.58 16.61 -6.71
CA THR A 158 -0.15 15.32 -7.26
C THR A 158 -1.31 14.61 -7.96
N ASP A 159 -2.38 14.27 -7.23
CA ASP A 159 -3.61 13.64 -7.75
C ASP A 159 -4.74 13.78 -6.69
N LEU A 160 -5.92 13.24 -6.98
CA LEU A 160 -6.95 12.99 -5.97
C LEU A 160 -6.42 12.03 -4.89
N VAL A 161 -6.90 12.20 -3.65
CA VAL A 161 -6.41 11.45 -2.50
C VAL A 161 -6.60 9.94 -2.63
N SER A 162 -5.51 9.19 -2.37
CA SER A 162 -5.54 7.76 -2.04
C SER A 162 -5.60 7.59 -0.53
N ILE A 163 -6.34 6.61 -0.02
CA ILE A 163 -6.47 6.37 1.43
C ILE A 163 -5.90 4.99 1.78
N LYS A 164 -4.91 4.95 2.67
CA LYS A 164 -4.11 3.76 3.00
C LYS A 164 -4.39 3.21 4.39
N SER A 165 -5.09 3.97 5.25
CA SER A 165 -5.40 3.55 6.61
C SER A 165 -6.67 4.20 7.17
N ALA A 166 -7.22 3.62 8.23
CA ALA A 166 -8.35 4.19 8.97
C ALA A 166 -8.02 5.55 9.59
N SER A 167 -6.80 5.72 10.13
CA SER A 167 -6.35 6.99 10.70
C SER A 167 -6.33 8.11 9.66
N GLU A 168 -5.82 7.83 8.47
CA GLU A 168 -5.81 8.78 7.35
C GLU A 168 -7.24 9.15 6.94
N ASN A 169 -8.14 8.17 6.86
CA ASN A 169 -9.55 8.40 6.55
C ASN A 169 -10.21 9.37 7.55
N GLU A 170 -10.00 9.15 8.85
CA GLU A 170 -10.53 10.03 9.91
C GLU A 170 -10.00 11.47 9.81
N ASP A 171 -8.71 11.64 9.47
CA ASP A 171 -8.11 12.96 9.35
C ASP A 171 -8.66 13.73 8.15
N LEU A 172 -8.90 13.06 7.03
CA LEU A 172 -9.55 13.66 5.85
C LEU A 172 -10.99 14.08 6.15
N VAL A 173 -11.75 13.27 6.89
CA VAL A 173 -13.12 13.59 7.34
C VAL A 173 -13.13 14.86 8.20
N LYS A 174 -12.22 14.96 9.19
CA LYS A 174 -12.08 16.17 10.02
C LYS A 174 -11.73 17.38 9.16
N LYS A 175 -10.81 17.22 8.22
CA LYS A 175 -10.37 18.28 7.31
C LYS A 175 -11.48 18.78 6.39
N ALA A 176 -12.38 17.89 5.97
CA ALA A 176 -13.52 18.22 5.12
C ALA A 176 -14.63 19.01 5.83
N GLN A 177 -14.57 19.14 7.17
CA GLN A 177 -15.49 19.94 7.98
C GLN A 177 -16.97 19.64 7.69
N GLY A 178 -17.32 18.37 7.45
CA GLY A 178 -18.70 17.97 7.18
C GLY A 178 -19.17 18.16 5.74
N LYS A 179 -18.30 18.52 4.78
CA LYS A 179 -18.62 18.58 3.33
C LYS A 179 -18.25 17.27 2.60
N PRO A 180 -19.17 16.59 1.89
CA PRO A 180 -18.83 15.42 1.09
C PRO A 180 -17.84 15.78 -0.02
N PHE A 181 -16.95 14.85 -0.37
CA PHE A 181 -15.89 15.11 -1.34
C PHE A 181 -15.46 13.88 -2.13
N TRP A 182 -15.05 14.10 -3.39
CA TRP A 182 -14.44 13.07 -4.23
C TRP A 182 -13.08 12.61 -3.69
N ILE A 183 -12.86 11.29 -3.74
CA ILE A 183 -11.56 10.65 -3.54
C ILE A 183 -11.06 10.02 -4.84
N GLY A 184 -9.79 9.60 -4.86
CA GLY A 184 -9.14 9.08 -6.06
C GLY A 184 -9.55 7.65 -6.45
N LEU A 185 -10.49 7.01 -5.74
CA LEU A 185 -10.91 5.65 -6.04
C LEU A 185 -11.94 5.63 -7.18
N PHE A 186 -11.72 4.77 -8.18
CA PHE A 186 -12.60 4.68 -9.34
C PHE A 186 -12.54 3.30 -10.04
N ASN A 187 -13.54 3.05 -10.89
CA ASN A 187 -13.75 1.89 -11.77
C ASN A 187 -13.87 0.52 -11.08
N GLU A 188 -14.33 -0.48 -11.83
CA GLU A 188 -14.26 -1.90 -11.44
C GLU A 188 -13.22 -2.63 -12.32
N PRO A 189 -12.27 -3.39 -11.74
CA PRO A 189 -11.96 -3.45 -10.30
C PRO A 189 -11.48 -2.09 -9.75
N TRP A 190 -11.82 -1.81 -8.48
CA TRP A 190 -11.48 -0.56 -7.79
C TRP A 190 -9.98 -0.32 -7.77
N LYS A 191 -9.58 0.87 -8.20
CA LYS A 191 -8.19 1.31 -8.25
C LYS A 191 -8.06 2.80 -7.92
N TRP A 192 -6.92 3.16 -7.34
CA TRP A 192 -6.58 4.55 -7.10
C TRP A 192 -6.17 5.26 -8.40
N SER A 193 -6.50 6.53 -8.51
CA SER A 193 -6.15 7.39 -9.65
C SER A 193 -4.65 7.61 -9.78
N HIS A 194 -3.96 7.72 -8.65
CA HIS A 194 -2.52 7.83 -8.62
C HIS A 194 -1.84 6.47 -8.84
N GLN A 195 -0.80 6.48 -9.68
CA GLN A 195 -0.08 5.27 -10.04
C GLN A 195 0.83 4.81 -8.91
N GLY A 196 0.80 3.50 -8.61
CA GLY A 196 1.63 2.89 -7.57
C GLY A 196 0.95 2.80 -6.20
N ASP A 197 -0.23 3.37 -6.02
CA ASP A 197 -1.02 3.16 -4.81
C ASP A 197 -1.82 1.86 -4.90
N ASN A 198 -1.65 1.03 -3.88
CA ASN A 198 -2.34 -0.25 -3.77
C ASN A 198 -3.70 -0.09 -3.08
N TYR A 199 -4.68 -0.82 -3.57
CA TYR A 199 -6.01 -0.90 -2.96
C TYR A 199 -6.02 -1.95 -1.84
N THR A 200 -5.52 -1.57 -0.65
CA THR A 200 -5.42 -2.48 0.52
C THR A 200 -6.37 -2.12 1.65
N PHE A 201 -6.69 -0.83 1.81
CA PHE A 201 -7.64 -0.33 2.79
C PHE A 201 -8.96 0.04 2.10
N HIS A 202 -10.08 -0.25 2.75
CA HIS A 202 -11.41 0.12 2.28
C HIS A 202 -12.34 0.49 3.44
N ASN A 203 -13.21 1.47 3.22
CA ASN A 203 -14.17 1.93 4.23
C ASN A 203 -15.59 2.10 3.65
N TRP A 204 -16.04 1.16 2.81
CA TRP A 204 -17.36 1.20 2.19
C TRP A 204 -18.50 1.27 3.20
N ALA A 205 -19.49 2.13 2.93
CA ALA A 205 -20.75 2.10 3.66
C ALA A 205 -21.48 0.77 3.38
N SER A 206 -22.30 0.33 4.33
CA SER A 206 -23.07 -0.92 4.16
C SER A 206 -23.87 -0.90 2.86
N THR A 207 -23.68 -1.93 2.02
CA THR A 207 -24.30 -2.13 0.69
C THR A 207 -23.84 -1.18 -0.43
N GLN A 208 -22.81 -0.36 -0.19
CA GLN A 208 -22.13 0.44 -1.22
C GLN A 208 -20.91 -0.34 -1.74
N SER A 209 -20.47 -0.07 -2.97
CA SER A 209 -19.76 -0.95 -3.94
C SER A 209 -20.68 -1.82 -4.81
N ASN A 210 -21.96 -1.47 -4.90
CA ASN A 210 -22.95 -2.29 -5.61
C ASN A 210 -23.08 -1.93 -7.10
N ASN A 211 -22.38 -0.88 -7.55
CA ASN A 211 -22.41 -0.38 -8.92
C ASN A 211 -23.85 -0.28 -9.44
N PHE A 212 -24.72 0.43 -8.70
CA PHE A 212 -26.15 0.45 -8.99
C PHE A 212 -26.39 0.93 -10.43
N GLY A 213 -26.97 0.06 -11.25
CA GLY A 213 -27.23 0.34 -12.66
C GLY A 213 -26.00 0.38 -13.58
N GLY A 214 -24.82 -0.06 -13.13
CA GLY A 214 -23.60 -0.13 -13.93
C GLY A 214 -22.89 1.21 -14.18
N ALA A 215 -23.35 2.29 -13.54
CA ALA A 215 -22.94 3.66 -13.81
C ALA A 215 -22.17 4.32 -12.65
N GLN A 216 -22.11 3.69 -11.48
CA GLN A 216 -21.49 4.24 -10.27
C GLN A 216 -20.04 3.78 -10.16
N LYS A 217 -19.14 4.52 -10.82
CA LYS A 217 -17.73 4.14 -10.98
C LYS A 217 -16.76 5.09 -10.27
N CYS A 218 -17.27 6.05 -9.50
CA CYS A 218 -16.46 7.04 -8.80
C CYS A 218 -16.88 7.10 -7.34
N VAL A 219 -15.93 7.40 -6.45
CA VAL A 219 -16.15 7.22 -5.01
C VAL A 219 -16.03 8.55 -4.28
N GLU A 220 -16.98 8.81 -3.40
CA GLU A 220 -16.91 9.91 -2.44
C GLU A 220 -16.79 9.40 -1.01
N ILE A 221 -16.30 10.27 -0.13
CA ILE A 221 -16.60 10.17 1.30
C ILE A 221 -17.86 10.99 1.54
N GLY A 222 -18.95 10.27 1.83
CA GLY A 222 -20.31 10.76 1.68
C GLY A 222 -21.08 11.02 2.97
N VAL A 223 -22.34 11.39 2.78
CA VAL A 223 -23.27 11.84 3.80
C VAL A 223 -24.39 10.81 3.96
N ARG A 224 -24.48 10.13 5.12
CA ARG A 224 -25.72 9.45 5.52
C ARG A 224 -26.60 10.45 6.26
N HIS A 225 -27.82 10.69 5.77
CA HIS A 225 -28.84 11.54 6.43
C HIS A 225 -28.49 13.02 6.65
N GLY A 226 -27.77 13.66 5.72
CA GLY A 226 -27.58 15.12 5.73
C GLY A 226 -26.37 15.65 6.53
N ALA A 227 -25.53 14.78 7.09
CA ALA A 227 -24.19 15.12 7.61
C ALA A 227 -23.16 14.05 7.16
N ILE A 228 -21.88 14.42 6.98
CA ILE A 228 -20.82 13.42 6.74
C ILE A 228 -20.93 12.39 7.86
N ASN A 229 -20.99 11.11 7.48
CA ASN A 229 -20.94 10.05 8.47
C ASN A 229 -19.65 10.23 9.29
N SER A 230 -19.73 10.32 10.62
CA SER A 230 -18.55 10.53 11.49
C SER A 230 -17.43 9.50 11.28
N GLN A 231 -17.76 8.36 10.67
CA GLN A 231 -16.86 7.26 10.35
C GLN A 231 -16.22 7.38 8.95
N GLY A 232 -16.63 8.36 8.14
CA GLY A 232 -16.07 8.63 6.81
C GLY A 232 -16.25 7.49 5.81
N GLU A 233 -17.42 6.85 5.84
CA GLU A 233 -17.72 5.73 4.96
C GLU A 233 -17.78 6.16 3.48
N TRP A 234 -17.41 5.24 2.58
CA TRP A 234 -17.29 5.46 1.15
C TRP A 234 -18.57 5.05 0.42
N GLU A 235 -18.97 5.84 -0.56
CA GLU A 235 -20.13 5.60 -1.42
C GLU A 235 -19.73 5.65 -2.90
N ASP A 236 -20.24 4.71 -3.70
CA ASP A 236 -20.05 4.70 -5.15
C ASP A 236 -21.16 5.50 -5.84
N LEU A 237 -20.75 6.43 -6.69
CA LEU A 237 -21.62 7.40 -7.36
C LEU A 237 -21.29 7.53 -8.84
N VAL A 238 -22.22 8.14 -9.57
CA VAL A 238 -22.03 8.48 -10.97
C VAL A 238 -21.00 9.59 -11.08
N CYS A 239 -19.95 9.37 -11.89
CA CYS A 239 -18.80 10.27 -12.00
C CYS A 239 -19.12 11.71 -12.49
N ASN A 240 -20.31 11.91 -13.05
CA ASN A 240 -20.77 13.20 -13.58
C ASN A 240 -21.41 14.12 -12.52
N GLU A 241 -21.57 13.66 -11.28
CA GLU A 241 -21.99 14.54 -10.19
C GLU A 241 -20.90 15.57 -9.87
N LYS A 242 -21.31 16.80 -9.53
CA LYS A 242 -20.37 17.88 -9.20
C LYS A 242 -20.23 18.01 -7.69
N LYS A 243 -19.01 17.86 -7.17
CA LYS A 243 -18.72 17.88 -5.73
C LYS A 243 -17.39 18.56 -5.45
N ALA A 244 -17.21 18.97 -4.19
CA ALA A 244 -15.89 19.28 -3.66
C ALA A 244 -14.98 18.05 -3.75
N PHE A 245 -13.68 18.24 -3.64
CA PHE A 245 -12.74 17.14 -3.83
C PHE A 245 -11.46 17.34 -3.02
N MET A 246 -10.84 16.23 -2.64
CA MET A 246 -9.62 16.25 -1.85
C MET A 246 -8.42 15.88 -2.71
N CYS A 247 -7.53 16.84 -2.92
CA CYS A 247 -6.24 16.59 -3.54
C CYS A 247 -5.22 16.19 -2.48
N TYR A 248 -4.24 15.38 -2.87
CA TYR A 248 -3.02 15.22 -2.08
C TYR A 248 -1.79 15.66 -2.87
N THR A 249 -0.76 16.01 -2.13
CA THR A 249 0.54 16.45 -2.61
C THR A 249 1.58 15.53 -2.02
N ASP A 250 2.23 14.71 -2.83
CA ASP A 250 3.38 13.92 -2.38
C ASP A 250 4.53 14.85 -1.98
N HIS A 251 5.53 14.34 -1.24
CA HIS A 251 6.61 15.14 -0.65
C HIS A 251 7.22 16.13 -1.66
N MET A 252 6.75 17.37 -1.63
CA MET A 252 7.26 18.45 -2.48
C MET A 252 8.45 19.07 -1.77
N ALA A 253 9.65 18.72 -2.23
CA ALA A 253 10.84 19.47 -1.88
C ALA A 253 10.84 20.80 -2.66
N ILE A 254 10.78 21.92 -1.95
CA ILE A 254 10.97 23.25 -2.56
C ILE A 254 12.47 23.50 -2.65
N GLY A 255 13.02 23.33 -3.85
CA GLY A 255 14.38 23.77 -4.17
C GLY A 255 14.38 25.23 -4.64
N ARG A 256 15.28 26.05 -4.11
CA ARG A 256 15.62 27.35 -4.70
C ARG A 256 16.90 27.18 -5.50
N VAL A 257 16.87 27.58 -6.76
CA VAL A 257 18.03 27.52 -7.65
C VAL A 257 18.43 28.95 -8.01
N LYS A 258 19.67 29.31 -7.69
CA LYS A 258 20.27 30.58 -8.12
C LYS A 258 21.10 30.31 -9.37
N PHE A 259 20.91 31.12 -10.41
CA PHE A 259 21.71 31.07 -11.62
C PHE A 259 21.97 32.47 -12.15
N THR A 260 22.96 32.58 -13.02
CA THR A 260 23.31 33.84 -13.70
C THR A 260 22.78 33.78 -15.12
N ALA A 261 21.87 34.69 -15.47
CA ALA A 261 21.35 34.82 -16.83
C ALA A 261 22.30 35.67 -17.70
N PRO A 262 22.64 35.24 -18.93
CA PRO A 262 23.34 36.08 -19.90
C PRO A 262 22.60 37.39 -20.20
N ARG A 263 23.35 38.42 -20.59
CA ARG A 263 22.79 39.73 -20.97
C ARG A 263 21.80 39.56 -22.13
N GLY A 264 20.58 40.08 -21.96
CA GLY A 264 19.52 40.03 -22.97
C GLY A 264 18.66 38.76 -22.95
N MET A 265 18.97 37.78 -22.10
CA MET A 265 18.08 36.64 -21.85
C MET A 265 16.93 37.06 -20.94
N ASN A 266 15.70 36.71 -21.31
CA ASN A 266 14.52 36.85 -20.44
C ASN A 266 14.15 35.48 -19.85
N PRO A 267 14.42 35.21 -18.56
CA PRO A 267 14.08 33.94 -17.92
C PRO A 267 12.57 33.64 -17.89
N GLU A 268 11.72 34.66 -17.90
CA GLU A 268 10.26 34.52 -17.88
C GLU A 268 9.67 34.12 -19.23
N ASP A 269 10.46 34.08 -20.31
CA ASP A 269 10.01 33.53 -21.59
C ASP A 269 9.65 32.03 -21.40
N PRO A 270 8.45 31.58 -21.81
CA PRO A 270 8.03 30.18 -21.64
C PRO A 270 9.02 29.16 -22.21
N LYS A 271 9.68 29.46 -23.33
CA LYS A 271 10.67 28.56 -23.93
C LYS A 271 11.95 28.52 -23.10
N VAL A 272 12.35 29.65 -22.53
CA VAL A 272 13.56 29.76 -21.72
C VAL A 272 13.35 29.08 -20.37
N SER A 273 12.26 29.39 -19.68
CA SER A 273 11.91 28.78 -18.38
C SER A 273 11.75 27.26 -18.46
N GLU A 274 11.15 26.73 -19.54
CA GLU A 274 11.05 25.28 -19.74
C GLU A 274 12.43 24.64 -19.99
N ALA A 275 13.28 25.29 -20.80
CA ALA A 275 14.65 24.82 -21.03
C ALA A 275 15.51 24.81 -19.76
N ILE A 276 15.30 25.77 -18.86
CA ILE A 276 15.95 25.78 -17.53
C ILE A 276 15.45 24.60 -16.69
N LEU A 277 14.14 24.33 -16.68
CA LEU A 277 13.55 23.25 -15.91
C LEU A 277 14.06 21.86 -16.36
N GLU A 278 14.22 21.65 -17.66
CA GLU A 278 14.82 20.43 -18.21
C GLU A 278 16.27 20.24 -17.78
N GLN A 279 17.08 21.30 -17.79
CA GLN A 279 18.48 21.21 -17.31
C GLN A 279 18.55 20.81 -15.84
N ILE A 280 17.65 21.34 -15.00
CA ILE A 280 17.57 20.95 -13.58
C ILE A 280 17.18 19.47 -13.49
N ARG A 281 16.22 19.02 -14.30
CA ARG A 281 15.78 17.62 -14.33
C ARG A 281 16.91 16.66 -14.67
N GLU A 282 17.66 16.95 -15.73
CA GLU A 282 18.82 16.14 -16.14
C GLU A 282 19.92 16.10 -15.08
N HIS A 283 20.11 17.18 -14.32
CA HIS A 283 21.09 17.21 -13.25
C HIS A 283 20.64 16.33 -12.07
N LEU A 284 19.36 16.43 -11.67
CA LEU A 284 18.80 15.63 -10.58
C LEU A 284 18.71 14.14 -10.91
N SER A 285 18.49 13.78 -12.19
CA SER A 285 18.48 12.38 -12.61
C SER A 285 19.84 11.69 -12.49
N LYS A 286 20.94 12.47 -12.49
CA LYS A 286 22.30 11.92 -12.30
C LYS A 286 22.63 11.66 -10.83
N SER A 287 22.01 12.39 -9.91
CA SER A 287 22.29 12.32 -8.46
C SER A 287 21.31 11.46 -7.67
N THR A 288 20.14 11.14 -8.22
CA THR A 288 19.07 10.42 -7.49
C THR A 288 18.70 9.14 -8.25
N PRO A 289 19.07 7.93 -7.76
CA PRO A 289 18.78 6.67 -8.46
C PRO A 289 17.34 6.15 -8.31
N MET A 290 16.48 6.82 -7.54
CA MET A 290 15.13 6.34 -7.20
C MET A 290 14.05 7.24 -7.81
N GLY A 291 13.41 6.78 -8.89
CA GLY A 291 12.12 7.30 -9.39
C GLY A 291 12.18 8.68 -10.08
N GLY A 292 11.35 8.86 -11.11
CA GLY A 292 11.30 10.11 -11.89
C GLY A 292 10.84 11.31 -11.06
N VAL A 293 11.70 12.30 -10.88
CA VAL A 293 11.37 13.56 -10.19
C VAL A 293 10.53 14.45 -11.11
N LYS A 294 9.27 14.71 -10.75
CA LYS A 294 8.41 15.68 -11.45
C LYS A 294 8.74 17.09 -10.96
N LEU A 295 9.35 17.90 -11.83
CA LEU A 295 9.66 19.31 -11.55
C LEU A 295 8.57 20.23 -12.12
N ARG A 296 8.26 21.30 -11.39
CA ARG A 296 7.40 22.40 -11.84
C ARG A 296 7.86 23.72 -11.22
N TRP A 297 7.65 24.83 -11.94
CA TRP A 297 7.89 26.15 -11.41
C TRP A 297 6.87 26.53 -10.34
N ARG A 298 7.34 27.15 -9.25
CA ARG A 298 6.48 27.81 -8.28
C ARG A 298 6.50 29.31 -8.56
N LYS A 299 5.34 29.91 -8.81
CA LYS A 299 5.20 31.36 -8.94
C LYS A 299 5.07 32.02 -7.57
N GLN A 300 5.71 33.17 -7.39
CA GLN A 300 5.44 34.08 -6.27
C GLN A 300 5.09 35.45 -6.87
N ASN A 301 3.95 36.00 -6.46
CA ASN A 301 3.41 37.26 -6.98
C ASN A 301 3.27 37.30 -8.52
N GLY A 302 3.01 36.14 -9.15
CA GLY A 302 2.81 36.02 -10.60
C GLY A 302 4.08 35.72 -11.40
N GLU A 303 5.27 35.87 -10.80
CA GLU A 303 6.58 35.66 -11.44
C GLU A 303 7.25 34.36 -10.96
N ILE A 304 8.09 33.76 -11.81
CA ILE A 304 8.85 32.54 -11.51
C ILE A 304 10.24 32.89 -10.96
N PHE A 305 10.88 33.91 -11.53
CA PHE A 305 12.25 34.30 -11.27
C PHE A 305 12.31 35.69 -10.65
N HIS A 306 12.92 35.78 -9.47
CA HIS A 306 13.17 37.04 -8.79
C HIS A 306 14.64 37.38 -8.89
N LYS A 307 14.96 38.64 -9.21
CA LYS A 307 16.35 39.11 -9.15
C LYS A 307 16.77 39.17 -7.68
N ASP A 308 17.93 38.62 -7.39
CA ASP A 308 18.55 38.76 -6.09
C ASP A 308 18.97 40.23 -5.94
N GLU A 309 18.35 40.95 -5.00
CA GLU A 309 18.80 42.29 -4.64
C GLU A 309 20.13 42.12 -3.93
N GLU A 310 21.23 42.63 -4.51
CA GLU A 310 22.51 42.67 -3.79
C GLU A 310 22.28 43.45 -2.49
N GLU A 311 22.43 42.80 -1.34
CA GLU A 311 22.69 43.51 -0.09
C GLU A 311 23.96 44.33 -0.31
N GLY A 312 23.76 45.61 -0.61
CA GLY A 312 24.83 46.54 -0.90
C GLY A 312 25.82 46.56 0.26
N CYS A 313 27.09 46.33 -0.06
CA CYS A 313 28.22 46.56 0.84
C CYS A 313 28.03 47.91 1.56
N PRO A 314 28.16 48.01 2.89
CA PRO A 314 28.06 49.30 3.57
C PRO A 314 29.08 50.24 2.95
N LYS A 315 28.62 51.37 2.43
CA LYS A 315 29.52 52.40 1.92
C LYS A 315 30.45 52.85 3.06
N PRO A 316 31.73 53.11 2.76
CA PRO A 316 32.81 53.25 3.73
C PRO A 316 32.59 54.33 4.78
#